data_AF-A0A8W8ID57-F1
#
_entry.id   AF-A0A8W8ID57-F1
#
_cell.length_a   1.000
_cell.length_b   1.000
_cell.length_c   1.000
_cell.angle_alpha   90.00
_cell.angle_beta   90.00
_cell.angle_gamma   90.00
#
_symmetry.space_group_name_H-M   'P 1'
#
loop_
_entity.id
_entity.type
_entity.pdbx_description
1 polymer ?
#
loop_
_entity_poly.entity_id
_entity_poly.type
_entity_poly.pdbx_seq_one_letter_code
_entity_poly.pdbx_strand_id
1 'polypeptide(L)' 'FPMPRYIDTEHDGSQSRFLLSRVNPSQTHNNMYGWGQDGGAAVLTDDVSLQVFMEHLKKLAVSSSS' A
#
# COMPACT_ATOMS: atom_id res chain seq x y z
N PHE A 1 28.77 -0.28 0.46
CA PHE A 1 28.73 0.98 1.23
C PHE A 1 28.40 2.11 0.29
N PRO A 2 27.29 2.84 0.55
CA PRO A 2 27.35 4.06 1.37
C PRO A 2 26.59 3.99 2.72
N MET A 3 26.80 4.98 3.59
CA MET A 3 26.03 5.13 4.84
C MET A 3 24.54 5.39 4.57
N PRO A 4 23.61 4.75 5.31
CA PRO A 4 22.19 5.05 5.20
C PRO A 4 21.84 6.41 5.83
N ARG A 5 20.73 7.00 5.38
CA ARG A 5 20.14 8.22 5.97
C ARG A 5 19.19 7.84 7.11
N TYR A 6 19.38 8.42 8.28
CA TYR A 6 18.45 8.32 9.40
C TYR A 6 17.37 9.41 9.29
N ILE A 7 16.11 9.03 9.51
CA ILE A 7 14.95 9.92 9.47
C ILE A 7 14.08 9.58 10.68
N ASP A 8 13.77 10.59 11.48
CA ASP A 8 12.79 10.54 12.57
C ASP A 8 11.59 11.40 12.21
N THR A 9 10.38 10.93 12.50
CA THR A 9 9.12 11.59 12.12
C THR A 9 7.97 11.04 12.92
N GLU A 10 6.89 11.81 12.98
CA GLU A 10 5.62 11.45 13.61
C GLU A 10 4.47 11.45 12.60
N HIS A 11 3.26 11.15 13.08
CA HIS A 11 2.04 11.21 12.28
C HIS A 11 1.82 12.63 11.72
N ASP A 12 1.40 12.72 10.45
CA ASP A 12 1.23 13.98 9.71
C ASP A 12 2.51 14.82 9.49
N GLY A 13 3.66 14.36 10.01
CA GLY A 13 4.97 14.97 9.77
C GLY A 13 5.36 14.87 8.29
N SER A 14 5.96 15.93 7.73
CA SER A 14 6.33 15.97 6.29
C SER A 14 7.25 14.82 5.84
N GLN A 15 8.10 14.34 6.74
CA GLN A 15 9.03 13.23 6.48
C GLN A 15 8.37 11.85 6.55
N SER A 16 7.16 11.72 7.12
CA SER A 16 6.39 10.46 7.12
C SER A 16 6.08 9.94 5.72
N ARG A 17 6.12 10.81 4.70
CA ARG A 17 5.96 10.47 3.29
C ARG A 17 6.99 9.45 2.78
N PHE A 18 8.19 9.41 3.36
CA PHE A 18 9.18 8.38 3.04
C PHE A 18 8.70 6.98 3.42
N LEU A 19 7.88 6.87 4.48
CA LEU A 19 7.21 5.64 4.87
C LEU A 19 5.98 5.38 3.99
N LEU A 20 5.07 6.36 3.87
CA LEU A 20 3.80 6.19 3.16
C LEU A 20 3.96 5.79 1.68
N SER A 21 5.06 6.19 1.03
CA SER A 21 5.36 5.82 -0.36
C SER A 21 5.90 4.40 -0.54
N ARG A 22 6.19 3.67 0.55
CA ARG A 22 6.79 2.32 0.51
C ARG A 22 5.92 1.23 1.15
N VAL A 23 4.89 1.62 1.89
CA VAL A 23 3.95 0.66 2.48
C VAL A 23 2.92 0.21 1.45
N ASN A 24 2.33 -0.96 1.67
CA ASN A 24 1.26 -1.48 0.82
C ASN A 24 -0.02 -0.64 1.00
N PRO A 25 -0.62 -0.11 -0.08
CA PRO A 25 -1.86 0.67 -0.01
C PRO A 25 -3.10 -0.23 0.12
N SER A 26 -3.20 -0.98 1.22
CA SER A 26 -4.40 -1.81 1.52
C SER A 26 -5.62 -0.97 1.88
N GLN A 27 -5.40 0.26 2.33
CA GLN A 27 -6.44 1.26 2.59
C GLN A 27 -6.09 2.53 1.82
N THR A 28 -6.99 2.98 0.95
CA THR A 28 -6.84 4.19 0.14
C THR A 28 -8.12 5.01 0.18
N HIS A 29 -8.09 6.21 -0.39
CA HIS A 29 -9.27 7.06 -0.55
C HIS A 29 -10.44 6.40 -1.31
N ASN A 30 -10.18 5.33 -2.07
CA ASN A 30 -11.20 4.59 -2.81
C ASN A 30 -11.95 3.55 -1.96
N ASN A 31 -11.37 3.09 -0.84
CA ASN A 31 -11.97 2.05 0.03
C ASN A 31 -12.04 2.45 1.52
N MET A 32 -11.69 3.69 1.84
CA MET A 32 -11.70 4.25 3.20
C MET A 32 -13.06 4.08 3.91
N TYR A 33 -14.17 4.17 3.17
CA TYR A 33 -15.53 4.07 3.70
C TYR A 33 -16.18 2.69 3.48
N GLY A 34 -15.38 1.68 3.10
CA GLY A 34 -15.84 0.31 2.96
C GLY A 34 -16.18 -0.32 4.32
N TRP A 35 -17.29 -1.05 4.40
CA TRP A 35 -17.69 -1.81 5.60
C TRP A 35 -16.57 -2.80 5.99
N GLY A 36 -16.10 -2.73 7.24
CA GLY A 36 -15.09 -3.65 7.79
C GLY A 36 -13.63 -3.19 7.70
N GLN A 37 -13.37 -1.92 7.36
CA GLN A 37 -12.01 -1.36 7.46
C GLN A 37 -11.65 -1.02 8.92
N ASP A 38 -10.72 -1.79 9.48
CA ASP A 38 -10.05 -1.49 10.76
C ASP A 38 -9.27 -0.16 10.63
N GLY A 39 -9.38 0.72 11.63
CA GLY A 39 -9.03 2.15 11.56
C GLY A 39 -7.55 2.49 11.40
N GLY A 40 -6.99 2.24 10.21
CA GLY A 40 -5.64 2.62 9.81
C GLY A 40 -5.58 3.97 9.07
N ALA A 41 -4.37 4.53 8.94
CA ALA A 41 -4.16 5.71 8.10
C ALA A 41 -4.17 5.29 6.62
N ALA A 42 -5.10 5.83 5.84
CA ALA A 42 -5.13 5.56 4.41
C ALA A 42 -3.95 6.17 3.68
N VAL A 43 -3.44 5.44 2.69
CA VAL A 43 -2.44 5.92 1.76
C VAL A 43 -3.16 6.56 0.57
N LEU A 44 -2.91 7.84 0.33
CA LEU A 44 -3.51 8.58 -0.78
C LEU A 44 -2.77 8.27 -2.09
N THR A 45 -3.05 7.11 -2.67
CA THR A 45 -2.51 6.66 -3.97
C THR A 45 -3.57 5.89 -4.75
N ASP A 46 -3.36 5.79 -6.06
CA ASP A 46 -4.11 4.94 -7.00
C ASP A 46 -3.39 3.61 -7.29
N ASP A 47 -2.25 3.36 -6.63
CA ASP A 47 -1.51 2.11 -6.76
C ASP A 47 -2.35 0.90 -6.30
N VAL A 48 -2.10 -0.25 -6.93
CA VAL A 48 -2.77 -1.50 -6.57
C VAL A 48 -2.26 -2.03 -5.24
N SER A 49 -3.17 -2.49 -4.38
CA SER A 49 -2.78 -3.19 -3.17
C SER A 49 -2.21 -4.57 -3.50
N LEU A 50 -1.39 -5.10 -2.59
CA LEU A 50 -0.87 -6.47 -2.72
C LEU A 50 -1.99 -7.50 -2.86
N GLN A 51 -3.14 -7.29 -2.20
CA GLN A 51 -4.27 -8.21 -2.31
C GLN A 51 -4.80 -8.28 -3.74
N VAL A 52 -5.08 -7.12 -4.36
CA VAL A 52 -5.57 -7.04 -5.74
C VAL A 52 -4.53 -7.61 -6.70
N PHE A 53 -3.25 -7.29 -6.50
CA PHE A 53 -2.16 -7.87 -7.28
C PHE A 53 -2.16 -9.41 -7.20
N MET A 54 -2.26 -9.98 -5.98
CA MET A 54 -2.24 -11.42 -5.79
C MET A 54 -3.51 -12.10 -6.34
N GLU A 55 -4.67 -11.45 -6.30
CA GLU A 55 -5.89 -11.93 -6.95
C GLU A 55 -5.71 -12.03 -8.47
N HIS A 56 -5.14 -11.00 -9.09
CA HIS A 56 -4.84 -11.00 -10.53
C HIS A 56 -3.79 -12.07 -10.87
N LEU A 57 -2.72 -12.16 -10.08
CA LEU A 57 -1.67 -13.16 -10.26
C LEU A 57 -2.24 -14.58 -10.17
N LYS A 58 -3.06 -14.89 -9.17
CA LYS A 58 -3.70 -16.20 -9.01
C LYS A 58 -4.55 -16.55 -10.22
N LYS A 59 -5.37 -15.61 -10.70
CA LYS A 59 -6.24 -15.83 -11.88
C LYS A 59 -5.42 -16.17 -13.12
N LEU A 60 -4.32 -15.47 -13.37
CA LEU A 60 -3.44 -15.73 -14.50
C LEU A 60 -2.66 -17.03 -14.34
N ALA A 61 -2.21 -17.35 -13.12
CA ALA A 61 -1.48 -18.58 -12.86
C ALA A 61 -2.31 -19.85 -13.08
N VAL A 62 -3.64 -19.79 -12.89
CA VAL A 62 -4.55 -20.93 -13.11
C VAL A 62 -5.30 -20.88 -14.45
N SER A 63 -5.16 -19.79 -15.23
CA SER A 63 -5.73 -19.75 -16.57
C SER A 63 -4.89 -20.63 -17.50
N SER A 64 -5.46 -21.74 -17.98
CA SER A 64 -4.81 -22.59 -18.99
C SER A 64 -4.44 -21.76 -20.21
N SER A 65 -3.20 -21.95 -20.67
CA SER A 65 -2.72 -21.46 -21.97
C SER A 65 -3.31 -22.37 -23.06
N SER A 66 -4.55 -22.12 -23.44
CA SER A 66 -5.20 -22.80 -24.57
C SER A 66 -4.93 -22.05 -25.87
#